data_AF-W1XIX7-F1
#
_entry.id   AF-W1XIX7-F1
#
_cell.length_a   1.000
_cell.length_b   1.000
_cell.length_c   1.000
_cell.angle_alpha   90.00
_cell.angle_beta   90.00
_cell.angle_gamma   90.00
#
_symmetry.space_group_name_H-M   'P 1'
#
loop_
_entity.id
_entity.type
_entity.pdbx_description
1 polymer ?
#
loop_
_entity_poly.entity_id
_entity_poly.type
_entity_poly.pdbx_seq_one_letter_code
_entity_poly.pdbx_strand_id
1 'polypeptide(L)' 'MSKTLNIIWQYLRAFVLIYACLYAGIFIASLLPVTIPGSIIGMLILFVLLALQILPAKW' A
#
# COMPACT_ATOMS: atom_id res chain seq x y z
N MET A 1 -23.97 -6.15 -16.42
CA MET A 1 -23.63 -4.80 -15.93
C MET A 1 -22.76 -4.78 -14.65
N SER A 2 -22.44 -5.91 -14.02
CA SER A 2 -21.75 -5.95 -12.71
C SER A 2 -20.23 -6.16 -12.74
N LYS A 3 -19.66 -6.67 -13.85
CA LYS A 3 -18.22 -6.99 -13.93
C LYS A 3 -17.33 -5.75 -13.87
N THR A 4 -17.67 -4.69 -14.61
CA THR A 4 -16.91 -3.43 -14.63
C THR A 4 -16.93 -2.73 -13.28
N LEU A 5 -18.08 -2.74 -12.58
CA LEU A 5 -18.22 -2.12 -11.27
C LEU A 5 -17.36 -2.82 -10.20
N ASN A 6 -17.29 -4.16 -10.25
CA ASN A 6 -16.42 -4.94 -9.37
C ASN A 6 -14.93 -4.64 -9.62
N ILE A 7 -14.53 -4.53 -10.89
CA ILE A 7 -13.14 -4.19 -11.25
C ILE A 7 -12.78 -2.79 -10.73
N ILE A 8 -13.64 -1.80 -10.94
CA ILE A 8 -13.43 -0.44 -10.42
C ILE A 8 -13.29 -0.46 -8.89
N TRP A 9 -14.11 -1.26 -8.21
CA TRP A 9 -14.05 -1.40 -6.76
C TRP A 9 -12.75 -2.05 -6.26
N GLN A 10 -12.26 -3.08 -6.95
CA GLN A 10 -10.97 -3.71 -6.66
C GLN A 10 -9.81 -2.70 -6.83
N TYR A 11 -9.80 -1.93 -7.93
CA TYR A 11 -8.80 -0.90 -8.16
C TYR A 11 -8.85 0.22 -7.12
N LEU A 12 -10.04 0.66 -6.72
CA LEU A 12 -10.20 1.70 -5.71
C LEU A 12 -9.64 1.24 -4.36
N ARG A 13 -9.94 -0.01 -3.95
CA ARG A 13 -9.35 -0.61 -2.74
C ARG A 13 -7.82 -0.70 -2.83
N ALA A 14 -7.30 -1.17 -3.95
CA ALA A 14 -5.85 -1.26 -4.15
C ALA A 14 -5.18 0.13 -4.05
N PHE A 15 -5.80 1.15 -4.65
CA PHE A 15 -5.30 2.52 -4.62
C PHE A 15 -5.26 3.09 -3.19
N VAL A 16 -6.34 2.91 -2.42
CA VAL A 16 -6.39 3.33 -1.01
C VAL A 16 -5.31 2.64 -0.18
N LEU A 17 -5.09 1.34 -0.40
CA LEU A 17 -4.05 0.58 0.29
C LEU A 17 -2.63 1.07 -0.03
N ILE A 18 -2.33 1.34 -1.30
CA ILE A 18 -1.04 1.90 -1.72
C ILE A 18 -0.80 3.26 -1.05
N TYR A 19 -1.81 4.14 -1.04
CA TYR A 19 -1.72 5.44 -0.38
C TYR A 19 -1.52 5.31 1.13
N ALA A 20 -2.23 4.41 1.79
CA ALA A 20 -2.06 4.16 3.22
C ALA A 20 -0.62 3.70 3.55
N CYS A 21 -0.04 2.80 2.75
CA CYS A 21 1.34 2.33 2.92
C CYS A 21 2.35 3.46 2.68
N LEU A 22 2.11 4.31 1.68
CA LEU A 22 2.96 5.47 1.39
C LEU A 22 2.97 6.46 2.57
N TYR A 23 1.80 6.81 3.10
CA TYR A 23 1.70 7.72 4.25
C TYR A 23 2.36 7.12 5.50
N ALA A 24 2.18 5.82 5.76
CA ALA A 24 2.88 5.13 6.83
C ALA A 24 4.41 5.18 6.65
N GLY A 25 4.90 4.95 5.43
CA GLY A 25 6.32 5.04 5.10
C GLY A 25 6.90 6.45 5.26
N ILE A 26 6.15 7.49 4.86
CA ILE A 26 6.53 8.89 5.06
C ILE A 26 6.56 9.26 6.55
N PHE A 27 5.55 8.83 7.31
CA PHE A 27 5.50 9.08 8.75
C PHE A 27 6.70 8.44 9.47
N ILE A 28 7.00 7.18 9.15
CA ILE A 28 8.17 6.47 9.69
C ILE A 28 9.46 7.16 9.24
N ALA A 29 9.58 7.54 7.97
CA ALA A 29 10.75 8.27 7.48
C ALA A 29 10.96 9.61 8.21
N SER A 30 9.90 10.32 8.58
CA SER A 30 10.00 11.57 9.34
C SER A 30 10.43 11.38 10.80
N LEU A 31 10.23 10.19 11.37
CA LEU A 31 10.65 9.83 12.72
C LEU A 31 12.09 9.31 12.76
N LEU A 32 12.60 8.78 11.65
CA LEU A 32 13.98 8.31 11.57
C LEU A 32 14.95 9.48 11.33
N PRO A 33 16.11 9.50 12.01
CA PRO A 33 17.16 10.51 11.79
C PRO A 33 17.97 10.30 10.50
N VAL A 34 17.54 9.37 9.64
CA VAL A 34 18.23 8.99 8.39
C VAL A 34 17.36 9.43 7.21
N THR A 35 17.96 10.05 6.20
CA THR A 35 17.29 10.56 4.98
C THR A 35 16.91 9.45 4.00
N ILE A 36 16.12 8.48 4.46
CA ILE A 36 15.53 7.47 3.59
C ILE A 36 14.22 8.04 3.01
N PRO A 37 14.01 8.00 1.69
CA PRO A 37 12.75 8.42 1.11
C PRO A 37 11.60 7.57 1.65
N GLY A 38 10.54 8.22 2.12
CA GLY A 38 9.36 7.52 2.67
C GLY A 38 8.69 6.56 1.70
N SER A 39 8.86 6.75 0.38
CA SER A 39 8.38 5.82 -0.64
C SER A 39 9.07 4.46 -0.59
N ILE A 40 10.37 4.39 -0.25
CA ILE A 40 11.10 3.13 -0.08
C ILE A 40 10.55 2.36 1.12
N ILE A 41 10.36 3.05 2.25
CA ILE A 41 9.76 2.45 3.45
C ILE A 41 8.33 2.00 3.16
N GLY A 42 7.54 2.83 2.46
CA GLY A 42 6.18 2.49 2.06
C GLY A 42 6.11 1.24 1.19
N MET A 43 7.06 1.06 0.25
CA MET A 43 7.16 -0.16 -0.55
C MET A 43 7.53 -1.40 0.29
N LEU A 44 8.42 -1.27 1.27
CA LEU A 44 8.75 -2.36 2.20
C LEU A 44 7.53 -2.76 3.06
N ILE A 45 6.76 -1.79 3.54
CA ILE A 45 5.51 -2.05 4.27
C ILE A 45 4.52 -2.82 3.38
N LEU A 46 4.36 -2.39 2.13
CA LEU A 46 3.49 -3.05 1.16
C LEU A 46 3.94 -4.49 0.90
N PHE A 47 5.25 -4.72 0.76
CA PHE A 47 5.82 -6.06 0.64
C PHE A 47 5.52 -6.93 1.87
N VAL A 48 5.68 -6.41 3.09
CA VAL A 48 5.35 -7.14 4.33
C VAL A 48 3.86 -7.48 4.39
N LEU A 49 2.97 -6.55 4.05
CA LEU A 49 1.52 -6.79 3.99
C LEU A 49 1.15 -7.89 2.98
N LEU A 50 1.87 -7.95 1.86
CA LEU A 50 1.68 -8.98 0.84
C LEU A 50 2.26 -10.34 1.30
N ALA A 51 3.43 -10.34 1.94
CA ALA A 51 4.07 -11.53 2.50
C ALA A 51 3.25 -12.15 3.64
N LEU A 52 2.59 -11.32 4.46
CA LEU A 52 1.65 -11.75 5.50
C LEU A 52 0.29 -12.20 4.94
N GLN A 53 0.08 -12.15 3.62
CA GLN A 53 -1.20 -12.48 2.95
C GLN A 53 -2.40 -11.68 3.47
N ILE A 54 -2.17 -10.56 4.16
CA ILE A 54 -3.22 -9.61 4.59
C ILE A 54 -3.83 -8.96 3.35
N LEU A 55 -2.97 -8.67 2.36
CA LEU A 55 -3.39 -8.26 1.04
C LEU A 55 -3.65 -9.50 0.17
N PRO A 56 -4.88 -9.69 -0.36
CA PRO A 56 -5.14 -10.80 -1.25
C PRO A 56 -4.31 -10.63 -2.53
N ALA A 57 -3.54 -11.66 -2.88
CA ALA A 57 -2.74 -11.67 -4.12
C ALA A 57 -3.63 -11.75 -5.38
N LYS A 58 -4.90 -12.14 -5.21
CA LYS A 58 -5.91 -12.29 -6.26
C LYS A 58 -7.09 -11.40 -5.86
N TRP A 59 -7.33 -10.33 -6.61
CA TRP A 59 -8.41 -9.39 -6.35
C TRP A 59 -9.67 -9.74 -7.13
#